data_AF-A0A352CC30-F1
#
_entry.id   AF-A0A352CC30-F1
#
_cell.length_a   1.000
_cell.length_b   1.000
_cell.length_c   1.000
_cell.angle_alpha   90.00
_cell.angle_beta   90.00
_cell.angle_gamma   90.00
#
_symmetry.space_group_name_H-M   'P 1'
#
loop_
_entity.id
_entity.type
_entity.pdbx_description
1 polymer ?
#
loop_
_entity_poly.entity_id
_entity_poly.type
_entity_poly.pdbx_seq_one_letter_code
_entity_poly.pdbx_strand_id
1 'polypeptide(L)'
;MAKTQETPAEAFKRAVETTTRSLAGDPELEFAYSPDGPSLVGGKAVLPAPPRNFSERDAARLRGAADGLALRIAFHDPRAHQSLTPTSAAGRTMFEAAEQARIEGLGARALAGVAANLDAALVEACERQGFARMEDRTSAPLADAVRFLLRER
;
A
#
# COMPACT_ATOMS: atom_id res chain seq x y z
N MET A 1 26.99 -16.54 24.23
CA MET A 1 26.72 -16.17 22.82
C MET A 1 26.38 -14.70 22.79
N ALA A 2 27.18 -13.87 22.11
CA ALA A 2 26.90 -12.44 22.01
C ALA A 2 25.58 -12.25 21.24
N LYS A 3 24.58 -11.60 21.84
CA LYS A 3 23.43 -11.08 21.10
C LYS A 3 24.01 -10.09 20.09
N THR A 4 24.05 -10.45 18.81
CA THR A 4 24.31 -9.49 17.74
C THR A 4 23.31 -8.35 17.94
N GLN A 5 23.81 -7.14 18.18
CA GLN A 5 22.93 -5.97 18.31
C GLN A 5 22.19 -5.79 16.99
N GLU A 6 20.88 -5.91 17.06
CA GLU A 6 19.99 -5.71 15.92
C GLU A 6 20.13 -4.26 15.42
N THR A 7 20.24 -4.10 14.11
CA THR A 7 20.30 -2.77 13.50
C THR A 7 18.94 -2.07 13.57
N PRO A 8 18.89 -0.72 13.59
CA PRO A 8 17.61 0.01 13.56
C PRO A 8 16.70 -0.40 12.39
N ALA A 9 17.28 -0.73 11.23
CA ALA A 9 16.54 -1.19 10.06
C ALA A 9 15.90 -2.57 10.25
N GLU A 10 16.59 -3.52 10.92
CA GLU A 10 16.04 -4.83 11.25
C GLU A 10 14.93 -4.72 12.31
N ALA A 11 15.15 -3.90 13.33
CA ALA A 11 14.13 -3.64 14.36
C ALA A 11 12.87 -3.00 13.75
N PHE A 12 13.05 -2.07 12.81
CA PHE A 12 11.96 -1.44 12.07
C PHE A 12 11.22 -2.44 11.17
N LYS A 13 11.95 -3.26 10.39
CA LYS A 13 11.34 -4.34 9.57
C LYS A 13 10.45 -5.24 10.42
N ARG A 14 10.98 -5.75 11.54
CA ARG A 14 10.21 -6.61 12.44
C ARG A 14 8.95 -5.90 12.96
N ALA A 15 9.06 -4.63 13.37
CA ALA A 15 7.91 -3.86 13.83
C ALA A 15 6.84 -3.67 12.75
N VAL A 16 7.27 -3.39 11.50
CA VAL A 16 6.39 -3.31 10.34
C VAL A 16 5.66 -4.63 10.14
N GLU A 17 6.39 -5.75 10.06
CA GLU A 17 5.80 -7.08 9.83
C GLU A 17 4.79 -7.48 10.90
N THR A 18 5.11 -7.28 12.19
CA THR A 18 4.19 -7.58 13.29
C THR A 18 2.92 -6.73 13.19
N THR A 19 3.07 -5.43 12.92
CA THR A 19 1.91 -4.53 12.80
C THR A 19 1.05 -4.89 11.58
N THR A 20 1.67 -5.24 10.45
CA THR A 20 0.98 -5.66 9.23
C THR A 20 0.19 -6.94 9.45
N ARG A 21 0.75 -7.95 10.14
CA ARG A 21 0.01 -9.17 10.54
C ARG A 21 -1.23 -8.83 11.36
N SER A 22 -1.08 -7.99 12.37
CA SER A 22 -2.19 -7.56 13.22
C SER A 22 -3.26 -6.80 12.46
N LEU A 23 -2.87 -5.88 11.56
CA LEU A 23 -3.81 -5.10 10.76
C LEU A 23 -4.51 -5.96 9.69
N ALA A 24 -3.80 -6.92 9.09
CA ALA A 24 -4.34 -7.86 8.12
C ALA A 24 -5.28 -8.90 8.74
N GLY A 25 -5.18 -9.13 10.06
CA GLY A 25 -5.87 -10.23 10.73
C GLY A 25 -5.28 -11.60 10.40
N ASP A 26 -4.03 -11.66 9.92
CA ASP A 26 -3.34 -12.89 9.53
C ASP A 26 -2.00 -13.00 10.29
N PRO A 27 -1.92 -13.84 11.35
CA PRO A 27 -0.71 -14.01 12.13
C PRO A 27 0.39 -14.77 11.38
N GLU A 28 0.04 -15.57 10.37
CA GLU A 28 0.97 -16.40 9.61
C GLU A 28 1.43 -15.70 8.32
N LEU A 29 1.03 -14.43 8.10
CA LEU A 29 1.43 -13.67 6.92
C LEU A 29 2.96 -13.67 6.78
N GLU A 30 3.40 -14.15 5.63
CA GLU A 30 4.81 -14.16 5.24
C GLU A 30 5.21 -12.86 4.57
N PHE A 31 6.49 -12.51 4.72
CA PHE A 31 7.09 -11.32 4.11
C PHE A 31 8.26 -11.67 3.21
N ALA A 32 8.35 -10.96 2.08
CA ALA A 32 9.54 -10.88 1.25
C ALA A 32 9.90 -9.41 1.01
N TYR A 33 11.15 -9.17 0.62
CA TYR A 33 11.60 -7.83 0.29
C TYR A 33 12.12 -7.78 -1.15
N SER A 34 11.60 -6.85 -1.95
CA SER A 34 11.98 -6.65 -3.36
C SER A 34 12.05 -5.15 -3.70
N PRO A 35 13.00 -4.72 -4.55
CA PRO A 35 13.01 -3.35 -5.08
C PRO A 35 11.83 -3.04 -6.01
N ASP A 36 11.14 -4.06 -6.53
CA ASP A 36 10.03 -3.90 -7.50
C ASP A 36 8.76 -3.27 -6.90
N GLY A 37 8.76 -3.02 -5.59
CA GLY A 37 7.68 -2.35 -4.88
C GLY A 37 6.70 -3.32 -4.21
N PRO A 38 5.66 -2.78 -3.56
CA PRO A 38 4.74 -3.58 -2.77
C PRO A 38 3.84 -4.46 -3.65
N SER A 39 3.67 -5.73 -3.28
CA SER A 39 2.74 -6.65 -3.95
C SER A 39 2.30 -7.78 -3.01
N LEU A 40 1.18 -8.42 -3.35
CA LEU A 40 0.76 -9.70 -2.74
C LEU A 40 0.98 -10.82 -3.76
N VAL A 41 1.87 -11.75 -3.46
CA VAL A 41 2.21 -12.87 -4.36
C VAL A 41 2.01 -14.18 -3.62
N GLY A 42 1.05 -15.00 -4.04
CA GLY A 42 0.80 -16.30 -3.42
C GLY A 42 0.49 -16.24 -1.92
N GLY A 43 -0.16 -15.17 -1.45
CA GLY A 43 -0.43 -14.94 -0.02
C GLY A 43 0.73 -14.32 0.76
N LYS A 44 1.87 -14.05 0.11
CA LYS A 44 3.03 -13.39 0.70
C LYS A 44 3.03 -11.89 0.45
N ALA A 45 3.27 -11.10 1.48
CA ALA A 45 3.46 -9.65 1.37
C ALA A 45 4.90 -9.33 0.92
N VAL A 46 5.05 -8.76 -0.26
CA VAL A 46 6.33 -8.27 -0.75
C VAL A 46 6.42 -6.77 -0.48
N LEU A 47 7.48 -6.32 0.17
CA LEU A 47 7.71 -4.91 0.53
C LEU A 47 9.06 -4.40 0.02
N PRO A 48 9.23 -3.08 -0.20
CA PRO A 48 10.56 -2.53 -0.42
C PRO A 48 11.43 -2.68 0.83
N ALA A 49 12.72 -2.98 0.64
CA ALA A 49 13.64 -3.02 1.77
C ALA A 49 13.94 -1.60 2.26
N PRO A 50 13.80 -1.29 3.57
CA PRO A 50 14.26 -0.02 4.11
C PRO A 50 15.77 0.12 3.90
N PRO A 51 16.25 1.31 3.51
CA PRO A 51 17.68 1.57 3.41
C PRO A 51 18.33 1.51 4.81
N ARG A 52 19.64 1.27 4.85
CA ARG A 52 20.40 1.12 6.10
C ARG A 52 20.22 2.34 7.03
N ASN A 53 20.20 3.53 6.44
CA ASN A 53 19.82 4.77 7.09
C ASN A 53 18.57 5.28 6.37
N PHE A 54 17.45 5.35 7.07
CA PHE A 54 16.17 5.79 6.53
C PHE A 54 15.66 7.00 7.31
N SER A 55 15.02 7.93 6.61
CA SER A 55 14.37 9.08 7.22
C SER A 55 12.98 8.70 7.75
N GLU A 56 12.36 9.58 8.54
CA GLU A 56 10.95 9.43 8.94
C GLU A 56 10.02 9.33 7.72
N ARG A 57 10.35 10.04 6.63
CA ARG A 57 9.60 9.97 5.37
C ARG A 57 9.70 8.59 4.72
N ASP A 58 10.87 7.98 4.72
CA ASP A 58 11.07 6.62 4.19
C ASP A 58 10.34 5.59 5.04
N ALA A 59 10.34 5.78 6.36
CA ALA A 59 9.58 4.95 7.28
C ALA A 59 8.07 5.03 7.01
N ALA A 60 7.53 6.24 6.87
CA ALA A 60 6.11 6.46 6.59
C ALA A 60 5.69 5.85 5.23
N ARG A 61 6.53 5.96 4.21
CA ARG A 61 6.31 5.33 2.89
C ARG A 61 6.27 3.80 2.98
N LEU A 62 7.26 3.19 3.64
CA LEU A 62 7.27 1.74 3.83
C LEU A 62 6.06 1.26 4.63
N ARG A 63 5.71 1.99 5.70
CA ARG A 63 4.51 1.72 6.49
C ARG A 63 3.24 1.86 5.66
N GLY A 64 3.14 2.86 4.79
CA GLY A 64 1.97 3.05 3.92
C GLY A 64 1.80 1.92 2.92
N ALA A 65 2.91 1.48 2.31
CA ALA A 65 2.91 0.30 1.45
C ALA A 65 2.43 -0.95 2.21
N ALA A 66 2.96 -1.18 3.42
CA ALA A 66 2.60 -2.32 4.25
C ALA A 66 1.15 -2.27 4.76
N ASP A 67 0.69 -1.12 5.23
CA ASP A 67 -0.67 -0.92 5.70
C ASP A 67 -1.67 -1.10 4.54
N GLY A 68 -1.35 -0.62 3.32
CA GLY A 68 -2.16 -0.86 2.13
C GLY A 68 -2.32 -2.34 1.78
N LEU A 69 -1.24 -3.13 1.87
CA LEU A 69 -1.30 -4.59 1.67
C LEU A 69 -2.13 -5.27 2.77
N ALA A 70 -1.97 -4.87 4.03
CA ALA A 70 -2.76 -5.41 5.14
C ALA A 70 -4.25 -5.13 4.98
N LEU A 71 -4.62 -3.89 4.64
CA LEU A 71 -6.01 -3.52 4.39
C LEU A 71 -6.61 -4.28 3.20
N ARG A 72 -5.79 -4.58 2.19
CA ARG A 72 -6.22 -5.45 1.08
C ARG A 72 -6.53 -6.85 1.59
N ILE A 73 -5.66 -7.45 2.39
CA ILE A 73 -5.91 -8.79 2.98
C ILE A 73 -7.18 -8.77 3.84
N ALA A 74 -7.35 -7.75 4.68
CA ALA A 74 -8.44 -7.68 5.63
C ALA A 74 -9.81 -7.39 4.98
N PHE A 75 -9.86 -6.56 3.94
CA PHE A 75 -11.12 -6.00 3.43
C PHE A 75 -11.44 -6.33 1.97
N HIS A 76 -10.54 -6.95 1.22
CA HIS A 76 -10.79 -7.35 -0.17
C HIS A 76 -11.38 -8.76 -0.23
N ASP A 77 -12.54 -8.90 -0.88
CA ASP A 77 -13.06 -10.21 -1.27
C ASP A 77 -12.72 -10.48 -2.75
N PRO A 78 -11.79 -11.40 -3.05
CA PRO A 78 -11.36 -11.66 -4.42
C PRO A 78 -12.48 -12.26 -5.29
N ARG A 79 -13.43 -13.00 -4.71
CA ARG A 79 -14.54 -13.61 -5.47
C ARG A 79 -15.58 -12.56 -5.84
N ALA A 80 -15.96 -11.73 -4.87
CA ALA A 80 -16.90 -10.63 -5.12
C ALA A 80 -16.30 -9.60 -6.06
N HIS A 81 -15.01 -9.28 -5.91
CA HIS A 81 -14.33 -8.39 -6.83
C HIS A 81 -14.35 -8.96 -8.25
N GLN A 82 -13.91 -10.21 -8.45
CA GLN A 82 -13.89 -10.85 -9.77
C GLN A 82 -15.27 -10.90 -10.45
N SER A 83 -16.36 -11.12 -9.70
CA SER A 83 -17.70 -11.21 -10.27
C SER A 83 -18.27 -9.85 -10.70
N LEU A 84 -17.82 -8.76 -10.06
CA LEU A 84 -18.24 -7.39 -10.36
C LEU A 84 -17.30 -6.67 -11.33
N THR A 85 -16.10 -7.20 -11.54
CA THR A 85 -15.09 -6.63 -12.42
C THR A 85 -15.61 -6.45 -13.86
N PRO A 86 -15.57 -5.22 -14.42
CA PRO A 86 -16.00 -4.97 -15.79
C PRO A 86 -15.21 -5.77 -16.83
N THR A 87 -15.79 -6.03 -18.01
CA THR A 87 -15.09 -6.76 -19.08
C THR A 87 -14.07 -5.88 -19.82
N SER A 88 -14.37 -4.60 -19.99
CA SER A 88 -13.49 -3.65 -20.69
C SER A 88 -12.19 -3.42 -19.92
N ALA A 89 -11.07 -3.32 -20.61
CA ALA A 89 -9.76 -3.11 -19.97
C ALA A 89 -9.75 -1.82 -19.12
N ALA A 90 -10.26 -0.71 -19.66
CA ALA A 90 -10.38 0.55 -18.93
C ALA A 90 -11.29 0.43 -17.70
N GLY A 91 -12.41 -0.30 -17.84
CA GLY A 91 -13.33 -0.56 -16.72
C GLY A 91 -12.66 -1.34 -15.59
N ARG A 92 -11.85 -2.35 -15.92
CA ARG A 92 -11.06 -3.12 -14.93
C ARG A 92 -10.10 -2.23 -14.16
N THR A 93 -9.34 -1.39 -14.86
CA THR A 93 -8.37 -0.49 -14.21
C THR A 93 -9.07 0.50 -13.27
N MET A 94 -10.21 1.08 -13.68
CA MET A 94 -10.99 1.96 -12.81
C MET A 94 -11.61 1.22 -11.62
N PHE A 95 -12.08 -0.01 -11.83
CA PHE A 95 -12.67 -0.83 -10.77
C PHE A 95 -11.64 -1.24 -9.71
N GLU A 96 -10.43 -1.60 -10.14
CA GLU A 96 -9.30 -1.87 -9.24
C GLU A 96 -8.92 -0.62 -8.44
N ALA A 97 -8.85 0.55 -9.10
CA ALA A 97 -8.55 1.81 -8.43
C ALA A 97 -9.63 2.22 -7.40
N ALA A 98 -10.90 1.97 -7.73
CA ALA A 98 -12.02 2.18 -6.82
C ALA A 98 -12.00 1.21 -5.63
N GLU A 99 -11.67 -0.05 -5.87
CA GLU A 99 -11.51 -1.03 -4.79
C GLU A 99 -10.36 -0.66 -3.86
N GLN A 100 -9.22 -0.23 -4.41
CA GLN A 100 -8.10 0.27 -3.61
C GLN A 100 -8.51 1.45 -2.74
N ALA A 101 -9.24 2.43 -3.30
CA ALA A 101 -9.76 3.56 -2.53
C ALA A 101 -10.70 3.12 -1.40
N ARG A 102 -11.56 2.12 -1.65
CA ARG A 102 -12.51 1.59 -0.66
C ARG A 102 -11.79 0.96 0.53
N ILE A 103 -10.85 0.04 0.29
CA ILE A 103 -10.14 -0.67 1.37
C ILE A 103 -9.25 0.29 2.18
N GLU A 104 -8.59 1.23 1.51
CA GLU A 104 -7.77 2.26 2.16
C GLU A 104 -8.62 3.22 2.97
N GLY A 105 -9.77 3.64 2.44
CA GLY A 105 -10.72 4.51 3.13
C GLY A 105 -11.27 3.87 4.40
N LEU A 106 -11.60 2.57 4.37
CA LEU A 106 -12.04 1.84 5.57
C LEU A 106 -10.99 1.87 6.69
N GLY A 107 -9.73 1.61 6.34
CA GLY A 107 -8.61 1.66 7.29
C GLY A 107 -8.33 3.07 7.80
N ALA A 108 -8.25 4.04 6.90
CA ALA A 108 -7.95 5.43 7.22
C ALA A 108 -8.99 6.07 8.14
N ARG A 109 -10.28 5.75 7.96
CA ARG A 109 -11.38 6.22 8.81
C ARG A 109 -11.28 5.72 10.25
N ALA A 110 -10.77 4.50 10.44
CA ALA A 110 -10.65 3.88 11.75
C ALA A 110 -9.34 4.23 12.46
N LEU A 111 -8.25 4.46 11.70
CA LEU A 111 -6.89 4.55 12.23
C LEU A 111 -6.15 5.74 11.61
N ALA A 112 -6.09 6.87 12.34
CA ALA A 112 -5.45 8.10 11.85
C ALA A 112 -3.96 7.92 11.50
N GLY A 113 -3.24 7.06 12.22
CA GLY A 113 -1.84 6.73 11.88
C GLY A 113 -1.72 5.97 10.55
N VAL A 114 -2.66 5.07 10.26
CA VAL A 114 -2.73 4.39 8.96
C VAL A 114 -3.08 5.39 7.86
N ALA A 115 -4.00 6.32 8.11
CA ALA A 115 -4.31 7.38 7.15
C ALA A 115 -3.06 8.17 6.72
N ALA A 116 -2.25 8.62 7.71
CA ALA A 116 -1.01 9.35 7.43
C ALA A 116 0.04 8.50 6.67
N ASN A 117 0.13 7.20 6.97
CA ASN A 117 1.02 6.30 6.24
C ASN A 117 0.56 6.11 4.78
N LEU A 118 -0.75 5.91 4.56
CA LEU A 118 -1.34 5.79 3.22
C LEU A 118 -1.16 7.08 2.42
N ASP A 119 -1.24 8.26 3.05
CA ASP A 119 -0.90 9.54 2.42
C ASP A 119 0.56 9.56 1.95
N ALA A 120 1.49 9.15 2.80
CA ALA A 120 2.91 9.13 2.45
C ALA A 120 3.20 8.21 1.25
N ALA A 121 2.58 7.02 1.22
CA ALA A 121 2.70 6.09 0.09
C ALA A 121 2.01 6.63 -1.18
N LEU A 122 0.88 7.33 -1.04
CA LEU A 122 0.23 7.96 -2.18
C LEU A 122 1.09 9.07 -2.79
N VAL A 123 1.65 9.95 -1.96
CA VAL A 123 2.54 11.02 -2.40
C VAL A 123 3.73 10.44 -3.17
N GLU A 124 4.34 9.37 -2.65
CA GLU A 124 5.43 8.67 -3.36
C GLU A 124 4.99 8.14 -4.73
N ALA A 125 3.81 7.52 -4.81
CA ALA A 125 3.26 7.03 -6.07
C ALA A 125 3.04 8.19 -7.07
N CYS A 126 2.48 9.32 -6.64
CA CYS A 126 2.29 10.51 -7.46
C CYS A 126 3.62 11.10 -7.95
N GLU A 127 4.63 11.15 -7.08
CA GLU A 127 5.99 11.59 -7.44
C GLU A 127 6.61 10.68 -8.50
N ARG A 128 6.51 9.36 -8.32
CA ARG A 128 7.03 8.36 -9.28
C ARG A 128 6.34 8.43 -10.63
N GLN A 129 5.04 8.71 -10.65
CA GLN A 129 4.28 8.88 -11.89
C GLN A 129 4.47 10.27 -12.53
N GLY A 130 5.22 11.18 -11.88
CA GLY A 130 5.53 12.49 -12.43
C GLY A 130 4.32 13.43 -12.49
N PHE A 131 3.30 13.22 -11.64
CA PHE A 131 2.05 13.99 -11.68
C PHE A 131 2.26 15.50 -11.51
N ALA A 132 3.28 15.91 -10.75
CA ALA A 132 3.63 17.32 -10.58
C ALA A 132 4.09 18.02 -11.88
N ARG A 133 4.47 17.25 -12.91
CA ARG A 133 4.94 17.76 -14.21
C ARG A 133 3.88 17.62 -15.30
N MET A 134 2.69 17.12 -14.95
CA MET A 134 1.61 16.91 -15.91
C MET A 134 0.80 18.20 -16.08
N GLU A 135 0.86 18.77 -17.28
CA GLU A 135 0.16 20.03 -17.61
C GLU A 135 -1.08 19.80 -18.48
N ASP A 136 -1.14 18.67 -19.19
CA ASP A 136 -2.26 18.32 -20.06
C ASP A 136 -3.23 17.35 -19.37
N ARG A 137 -4.50 17.76 -19.31
CA ARG A 137 -5.62 16.95 -18.80
C ARG A 137 -5.77 15.63 -19.55
N THR A 138 -5.46 15.57 -20.85
CA THR A 138 -5.61 14.33 -21.63
C THR A 138 -4.55 13.28 -21.28
N SER A 139 -3.46 13.71 -20.63
CA SER A 139 -2.38 12.83 -20.18
C SER A 139 -2.64 12.22 -18.79
N ALA A 140 -3.64 12.71 -18.05
CA ALA A 140 -3.94 12.25 -16.69
C ALA A 140 -4.56 10.84 -16.69
N PRO A 141 -3.97 9.87 -15.95
CA PRO A 141 -4.55 8.54 -15.84
C PRO A 141 -5.92 8.58 -15.15
N LEU A 142 -6.96 8.15 -15.86
CA LEU A 142 -8.34 8.20 -15.35
C LEU A 142 -8.52 7.37 -14.08
N ALA A 143 -7.81 6.26 -13.94
CA ALA A 143 -7.88 5.39 -12.78
C ALA A 143 -7.39 6.08 -11.49
N ASP A 144 -6.24 6.77 -11.55
CA ASP A 144 -5.72 7.54 -10.42
C ASP A 144 -6.66 8.70 -10.06
N ALA A 145 -7.23 9.39 -11.06
CA ALA A 145 -8.23 10.43 -10.83
C ALA A 145 -9.47 9.90 -10.09
N VAL A 146 -9.99 8.74 -10.50
CA VAL A 146 -11.11 8.07 -9.82
C VAL A 146 -10.73 7.71 -8.38
N ARG A 147 -9.54 7.16 -8.15
CA ARG A 147 -9.05 6.83 -6.81
C ARG A 147 -9.02 8.07 -5.91
N PHE A 148 -8.53 9.20 -6.39
CA PHE A 148 -8.46 10.44 -5.61
C PHE A 148 -9.85 10.96 -5.26
N LEU A 149 -10.76 11.00 -6.24
CA LEU A 149 -12.13 11.45 -6.01
C LEU A 149 -12.88 10.58 -5.00
N LEU A 150 -12.65 9.26 -5.02
CA LEU A 150 -13.29 8.34 -4.08
C LEU A 150 -12.69 8.42 -2.67
N ARG A 151 -11.42 8.77 -2.55
CA ARG A 151 -10.75 8.89 -1.25
C ARG A 151 -11.20 10.10 -0.44
N GLU A 152 -11.67 11.16 -1.09
CA GLU A 152 -12.20 12.37 -0.46
C GLU A 152 -13.63 12.20 0.12
N ARG A 153 -14.19 10.99 0.10
CA ARG A 153 -15.57 10.70 0.54
C ARG A 153 -15.62 9.69 1.69
#